data_AF-A0A673IPZ8-F1
#
_entry.id   AF-A0A673IPZ8-F1
#
_cell.length_a   1.000
_cell.length_b   1.000
_cell.length_c   1.000
_cell.angle_alpha   90.00
_cell.angle_beta   90.00
_cell.angle_gamma   90.00
#
_symmetry.space_group_name_H-M   'P 1'
#
loop_
_entity.id
_entity.type
_entity.pdbx_description
1 polymer ?
#
loop_
_entity_poly.entity_id
_entity_poly.type
_entity_poly.pdbx_seq_one_letter_code
_entity_poly.pdbx_strand_id
1 'polypeptide(L)'
;MASLFKKKTVDDVIKEQNKELRGTQRQITRDRTGLEKQEKQLEMEIKKMAKTGNREACKVLAKQLVQVRKQKTRSYAVSSKVTSMSTQTKLMNSQMKMAGAMATTTKTMQAVNKKMDPKKTMQTLQNFQKETAKMDMTEEMSKIYLFIYLLFFFVGLKISKSGDVILQNVLQSFRIKTFYNIDIIHIVLRFHILVVILGQT
;
A
#
# COMPACT_ATOMS: atom_id res chain seq x y z
N MET A 1 -17.56 -20.38 -36.92
CA MET A 1 -17.96 -20.56 -35.50
C MET A 1 -17.05 -21.58 -34.79
N ALA A 2 -15.73 -21.32 -34.70
CA ALA A 2 -14.78 -22.30 -34.14
C ALA A 2 -13.68 -21.67 -33.25
N SER A 3 -13.90 -20.49 -32.67
CA SER A 3 -12.94 -19.83 -31.78
C SER A 3 -13.40 -19.69 -30.33
N LEU A 4 -14.57 -20.21 -29.97
CA LEU A 4 -15.18 -20.03 -28.64
C LEU A 4 -14.65 -20.98 -27.55
N PHE A 5 -13.78 -21.95 -27.87
CA PHE A 5 -13.25 -22.93 -26.92
C PHE A 5 -11.72 -23.01 -26.89
N LYS A 6 -11.03 -21.86 -26.97
CA LYS A 6 -9.59 -21.82 -26.66
C LYS A 6 -9.44 -21.83 -25.13
N LYS A 7 -8.82 -22.88 -24.58
CA LYS A 7 -8.51 -23.00 -23.15
C LYS A 7 -7.78 -21.72 -22.72
N LYS A 8 -8.35 -20.95 -21.77
CA LYS A 8 -7.77 -19.66 -21.34
C LYS A 8 -6.31 -19.86 -20.98
N THR A 9 -5.44 -19.08 -21.60
CA THR A 9 -4.03 -19.06 -21.20
C THR A 9 -3.90 -18.36 -19.85
N VAL A 10 -2.80 -18.60 -19.13
CA VAL A 10 -2.56 -17.92 -17.84
C VAL A 10 -2.57 -16.39 -18.00
N ASP A 11 -2.08 -15.89 -19.13
CA ASP A 11 -2.13 -14.46 -19.47
C ASP A 11 -3.56 -13.94 -19.64
N ASP A 12 -4.46 -14.73 -20.23
CA ASP A 12 -5.87 -14.37 -20.38
C ASP A 12 -6.59 -14.33 -19.03
N VAL A 13 -6.25 -15.26 -18.12
CA VAL A 13 -6.78 -15.28 -16.74
C VAL A 13 -6.33 -14.02 -15.99
N ILE A 14 -5.04 -13.68 -16.06
CA ILE A 14 -4.48 -12.49 -15.40
C ILE A 14 -5.10 -11.21 -15.97
N LYS A 15 -5.31 -11.12 -17.29
CA LYS A 15 -5.97 -9.96 -17.91
C LYS A 15 -7.41 -9.81 -17.45
N GLU A 16 -8.16 -10.91 -17.38
CA GLU A 16 -9.55 -10.89 -16.90
C GLU A 16 -9.61 -10.47 -15.43
N GLN A 17 -8.76 -11.05 -14.57
CA GLN A 17 -8.68 -10.66 -13.16
C GLN A 17 -8.36 -9.18 -12.97
N ASN A 18 -7.43 -8.63 -13.76
CA ASN A 18 -7.13 -7.20 -13.71
C ASN A 18 -8.32 -6.33 -14.14
N LYS A 19 -9.08 -6.78 -15.14
CA LYS A 19 -10.29 -6.08 -15.60
C LYS A 19 -11.38 -6.11 -14.53
N GLU A 20 -11.58 -7.26 -13.90
CA GLU A 20 -12.53 -7.45 -12.81
C GLU A 20 -12.17 -6.57 -11.60
N LEU A 21 -10.91 -6.60 -11.15
CA LEU A 21 -10.43 -5.76 -10.03
C LEU A 21 -10.63 -4.26 -10.30
N ARG A 22 -10.39 -3.80 -11.54
CA ARG A 22 -10.68 -2.40 -11.95
C ARG A 22 -12.19 -2.10 -11.96
N GLY A 23 -13.01 -3.07 -12.33
CA GLY A 23 -14.47 -2.98 -12.25
C GLY A 23 -14.94 -2.82 -10.80
N THR A 24 -14.47 -3.71 -9.93
CA THR A 24 -14.75 -3.71 -8.49
C THR A 24 -14.32 -2.41 -7.83
N GLN A 25 -13.12 -1.90 -8.15
CA GLN A 25 -12.65 -0.62 -7.62
C GLN A 25 -13.57 0.55 -8.00
N ARG A 26 -14.09 0.57 -9.24
CA ARG A 26 -15.06 1.58 -9.69
C ARG A 26 -16.42 1.40 -9.05
N GLN A 27 -16.85 0.16 -8.80
CA GLN A 27 -18.09 -0.12 -8.09
C GLN A 27 -18.02 0.39 -6.66
N ILE A 28 -16.93 0.10 -5.94
CA ILE A 28 -16.69 0.57 -4.57
C ILE A 28 -16.76 2.10 -4.49
N THR A 29 -16.17 2.81 -5.45
CA THR A 29 -16.24 4.28 -5.51
C THR A 29 -17.68 4.77 -5.72
N ARG A 30 -18.44 4.14 -6.63
CA ARG A 30 -19.85 4.47 -6.88
C ARG A 30 -20.72 4.22 -5.65
N ASP A 31 -20.54 3.07 -5.00
CA ASP A 31 -21.26 2.71 -3.77
C ASP A 31 -20.96 3.71 -2.64
N ARG A 32 -19.70 4.17 -2.53
CA ARG A 32 -19.31 5.20 -1.57
C ARG A 32 -20.04 6.52 -1.80
N THR A 33 -20.14 6.98 -3.05
CA THR A 33 -20.92 8.18 -3.38
C THR A 33 -22.41 7.99 -3.05
N GLY A 34 -22.95 6.77 -3.23
CA GLY A 34 -24.30 6.43 -2.79
C GLY A 34 -24.47 6.57 -1.26
N LEU A 35 -23.54 6.02 -0.49
CA LEU A 35 -23.53 6.11 0.98
C LEU A 35 -23.41 7.57 1.46
N GLU A 36 -22.61 8.41 0.79
CA GLU A 36 -22.50 9.84 1.13
C GLU A 36 -23.82 10.61 0.90
N LYS A 37 -24.55 10.27 -0.16
CA LYS A 37 -25.88 10.85 -0.41
C LYS A 37 -26.88 10.40 0.65
N GLN A 38 -26.89 9.11 0.99
CA GLN A 38 -27.73 8.56 2.05
C GLN A 38 -27.42 9.19 3.42
N GLU A 39 -26.14 9.39 3.74
CA GLU A 39 -25.71 10.08 4.97
C GLU A 39 -26.31 11.49 5.05
N LYS A 40 -26.17 12.29 3.97
CA LYS A 40 -26.75 13.64 3.91
C LYS A 40 -28.27 13.64 4.04
N GLN A 41 -28.94 12.68 3.41
CA GLN A 41 -30.39 12.56 3.48
C GLN A 41 -30.87 12.22 4.89
N LEU A 42 -30.23 11.25 5.56
CA LEU A 42 -30.50 10.91 6.95
C LEU A 42 -30.26 12.11 7.88
N GLU A 43 -29.21 12.90 7.67
CA GLU A 43 -28.96 14.12 8.45
C GLU A 43 -30.09 15.15 8.30
N MET A 44 -30.62 15.34 7.09
CA MET A 44 -31.76 16.23 6.84
C MET A 44 -33.04 15.72 7.49
N GLU A 45 -33.32 14.41 7.38
CA GLU A 45 -34.49 13.77 7.97
C GLU A 45 -34.45 13.82 9.51
N ILE A 46 -33.29 13.55 10.12
CA ILE A 46 -33.10 13.69 11.58
C ILE A 46 -33.38 15.13 12.01
N LYS A 47 -32.86 16.13 11.29
CA LYS A 47 -33.13 17.55 11.60
C LYS A 47 -34.63 17.88 11.49
N LYS A 48 -35.33 17.33 10.50
CA LYS A 48 -36.77 17.52 10.32
C LYS A 48 -37.56 16.88 11.47
N MET A 49 -37.25 15.64 11.84
CA MET A 49 -37.93 14.92 12.92
C MET A 49 -37.60 15.47 14.31
N ALA A 50 -36.42 16.07 14.48
CA ALA A 50 -36.06 16.76 15.71
C ALA A 50 -36.90 18.02 15.92
N LYS A 51 -37.18 18.78 14.84
CA LYS A 51 -38.05 19.97 14.90
C LYS A 51 -39.50 19.62 15.24
N THR A 52 -39.99 18.46 14.83
CA THR A 52 -41.34 17.99 15.16
C THR A 52 -41.45 17.33 16.54
N GLY A 53 -40.33 17.19 17.27
CA GLY A 53 -40.30 16.60 18.61
C GLY A 53 -40.41 15.08 18.67
N ASN A 54 -40.38 14.38 17.52
CA ASN A 54 -40.52 12.92 17.48
C ASN A 54 -39.20 12.22 17.83
N ARG A 55 -38.98 12.00 19.13
CA ARG A 55 -37.75 11.38 19.68
C ARG A 55 -37.53 9.94 19.20
N GLU A 56 -38.57 9.13 19.08
CA GLU A 56 -38.44 7.72 18.67
C GLU A 56 -37.98 7.60 17.21
N ALA A 57 -38.55 8.41 16.31
CA ALA A 57 -38.10 8.46 14.91
C ALA A 57 -36.64 8.95 14.81
N CYS A 58 -36.25 9.98 15.56
CA CYS A 58 -34.87 10.45 15.60
C CYS A 58 -33.90 9.36 16.06
N LYS A 59 -34.27 8.55 17.05
CA LYS A 59 -33.44 7.45 17.58
C LYS A 59 -33.21 6.37 16.53
N VAL A 60 -34.23 6.01 15.75
CA VAL A 60 -34.10 5.03 14.66
C VAL A 60 -33.22 5.57 13.54
N LEU A 61 -33.49 6.79 13.07
CA LEU A 61 -32.70 7.43 12.01
C LEU A 61 -31.24 7.66 12.42
N ALA A 62 -30.98 8.01 13.68
CA ALA A 62 -29.61 8.16 14.19
C ALA A 62 -28.85 6.82 14.18
N LYS A 63 -29.49 5.71 14.53
CA LYS A 63 -28.88 4.37 14.41
C LYS A 63 -28.52 4.05 12.95
N GLN A 64 -29.41 4.36 12.01
CA GLN A 64 -29.15 4.17 10.59
C GLN A 64 -27.97 5.04 10.11
N LEU A 65 -27.89 6.29 10.55
CA LEU A 65 -26.78 7.19 10.22
C LEU A 65 -25.42 6.62 10.67
N VAL A 66 -25.35 6.09 11.89
CA VAL A 66 -24.13 5.44 12.40
C VAL A 66 -23.76 4.22 11.56
N GLN A 67 -24.74 3.42 11.14
CA GLN A 67 -24.50 2.26 10.27
C GLN A 67 -23.96 2.67 8.90
N VAL A 68 -24.55 3.69 8.26
CA VAL A 68 -24.08 4.23 6.97
C VAL A 68 -22.64 4.75 7.10
N ARG A 69 -22.32 5.50 8.16
CA ARG A 69 -20.94 5.96 8.42
C ARG A 69 -19.97 4.80 8.56
N LYS A 70 -20.35 3.75 9.30
CA LYS A 70 -19.54 2.53 9.45
C LYS A 70 -19.32 1.82 8.13
N GLN A 71 -20.34 1.72 7.28
CA GLN A 71 -20.23 1.15 5.93
C GLN A 71 -19.31 1.99 5.04
N LYS A 72 -19.42 3.32 5.09
CA LYS A 72 -18.52 4.24 4.37
C LYS A 72 -17.06 4.04 4.79
N THR A 73 -16.77 3.96 6.09
CA THR A 73 -15.41 3.68 6.59
C THR A 73 -14.91 2.31 6.11
N ARG A 74 -15.75 1.26 6.19
CA ARG A 74 -15.40 -0.08 5.68
C ARG A 74 -15.09 -0.07 4.17
N SER A 75 -15.79 0.74 3.37
CA SER A 75 -15.52 0.88 1.93
C SER A 75 -14.08 1.32 1.63
N TYR A 76 -13.45 2.14 2.49
CA TYR A 76 -12.03 2.50 2.32
C TYR A 76 -11.09 1.31 2.56
N ALA A 77 -11.35 0.51 3.61
CA ALA A 77 -10.57 -0.69 3.88
C ALA A 77 -10.70 -1.72 2.74
N VAL A 78 -11.92 -1.93 2.22
CA VAL A 78 -12.17 -2.81 1.08
C VAL A 78 -11.46 -2.29 -0.19
N SER A 79 -11.51 -0.98 -0.45
CA SER A 79 -10.79 -0.34 -1.55
C SER A 79 -9.27 -0.59 -1.48
N SER A 80 -8.68 -0.44 -0.29
CA SER A 80 -7.26 -0.72 -0.06
C SER A 80 -6.93 -2.20 -0.31
N LYS A 81 -7.80 -3.11 0.12
CA LYS A 81 -7.63 -4.55 -0.11
C LYS A 81 -7.67 -4.89 -1.61
N VAL A 82 -8.61 -4.34 -2.37
CA VAL A 82 -8.70 -4.52 -3.83
C VAL A 82 -7.46 -3.94 -4.53
N THR A 83 -6.97 -2.78 -4.09
CA THR A 83 -5.73 -2.18 -4.60
C THR A 83 -4.54 -3.10 -4.36
N SER A 84 -4.43 -3.68 -3.16
CA SER A 84 -3.37 -4.64 -2.82
C SER A 84 -3.42 -5.89 -3.68
N MET A 85 -4.62 -6.44 -3.92
CA MET A 85 -4.82 -7.59 -4.82
C MET A 85 -4.42 -7.26 -6.26
N SER A 86 -4.68 -6.03 -6.73
CA SER A 86 -4.24 -5.56 -8.04
C SER A 86 -2.72 -5.54 -8.15
N THR A 87 -2.01 -5.06 -7.11
CA THR A 87 -0.55 -5.10 -7.06
C THR A 87 -0.03 -6.54 -7.04
N GLN A 88 -0.62 -7.42 -6.24
CA GLN A 88 -0.25 -8.84 -6.19
C GLN A 88 -0.45 -9.53 -7.54
N THR A 89 -1.55 -9.20 -8.24
CA THR A 89 -1.82 -9.73 -9.60
C THR A 89 -0.77 -9.25 -10.61
N LYS A 90 -0.32 -7.99 -10.51
CA LYS A 90 0.78 -7.46 -11.35
C LYS A 90 2.10 -8.17 -11.06
N LEU A 91 2.41 -8.41 -9.78
CA LEU A 91 3.60 -9.16 -9.37
C LEU A 91 3.57 -10.58 -9.97
N MET A 92 2.43 -11.27 -9.84
CA MET A 92 2.24 -12.61 -10.42
C MET A 92 2.43 -12.60 -11.94
N ASN A 93 1.94 -11.58 -12.65
CA ASN A 93 2.16 -11.42 -14.10
C ASN A 93 3.65 -11.28 -14.43
N SER A 94 4.39 -10.43 -13.71
CA SER A 94 5.83 -10.28 -13.91
C SER A 94 6.59 -11.58 -13.64
N GLN A 95 6.25 -12.29 -12.57
CA GLN A 95 6.84 -13.61 -12.26
C GLN A 95 6.54 -14.64 -13.36
N MET A 96 5.31 -14.68 -13.89
CA MET A 96 4.94 -15.58 -14.98
C MET A 96 5.69 -15.27 -16.27
N LYS A 97 5.86 -13.98 -16.62
CA LYS A 97 6.69 -13.58 -17.78
C LYS A 97 8.15 -13.97 -17.59
N MET A 98 8.69 -13.80 -16.39
CA MET A 98 10.04 -14.25 -16.05
C MET A 98 10.15 -15.77 -16.20
N ALA A 99 9.18 -16.53 -15.69
CA ALA A 99 9.14 -17.99 -15.86
C ALA A 99 9.06 -18.41 -17.34
N GLY A 100 8.28 -17.71 -18.17
CA GLY A 100 8.22 -17.93 -19.62
C GLY A 100 9.53 -17.61 -20.34
N ALA A 101 10.18 -16.51 -19.97
CA ALA A 101 11.51 -16.16 -20.47
C ALA A 101 12.55 -17.20 -20.03
N MET A 102 12.55 -17.63 -18.77
CA MET A 102 13.40 -18.70 -18.27
C MET A 102 13.15 -20.03 -18.97
N ALA A 103 11.90 -20.39 -19.27
CA ALA A 103 11.58 -21.59 -20.03
C ALA A 103 12.15 -21.53 -21.46
N THR A 104 12.10 -20.35 -22.08
CA THR A 104 12.68 -20.11 -23.41
C THR A 104 14.22 -20.15 -23.34
N THR A 105 14.83 -19.48 -22.37
CA THR A 105 16.26 -19.53 -22.10
C THR A 105 16.72 -20.95 -21.78
N THR A 106 15.94 -21.74 -21.05
CA THR A 106 16.25 -23.15 -20.75
C THR A 106 16.16 -24.00 -22.00
N LYS A 107 15.17 -23.80 -22.88
CA LYS A 107 15.10 -24.48 -24.18
C LYS A 107 16.27 -24.10 -25.09
N THR A 108 16.63 -22.82 -25.15
CA THR A 108 17.80 -22.35 -25.89
C THR A 108 19.08 -22.89 -25.27
N MET A 109 19.20 -22.89 -23.94
CA MET A 109 20.31 -23.50 -23.23
C MET A 109 20.37 -25.00 -23.49
N GLN A 110 19.27 -25.75 -23.53
CA GLN A 110 19.28 -27.18 -23.91
C GLN A 110 19.74 -27.39 -25.35
N ALA A 111 19.30 -26.55 -26.29
CA ALA A 111 19.75 -26.57 -27.68
C ALA A 111 21.25 -26.21 -27.80
N VAL A 112 21.73 -25.30 -26.96
CA VAL A 112 23.13 -24.90 -26.84
C VAL A 112 23.96 -25.92 -26.06
N ASN A 113 23.38 -26.65 -25.09
CA ASN A 113 24.00 -27.70 -24.27
C ASN A 113 24.24 -28.99 -25.08
N LYS A 114 23.62 -29.12 -26.26
CA LYS A 114 24.06 -30.08 -27.29
C LYS A 114 25.39 -29.70 -27.97
N LYS A 115 25.90 -28.48 -27.72
CA LYS A 115 27.16 -27.94 -28.27
C LYS A 115 28.05 -27.22 -27.22
N MET A 116 27.70 -27.23 -25.93
CA MET A 116 28.40 -26.48 -24.88
C MET A 116 28.40 -27.24 -23.54
N ASP A 117 29.43 -27.01 -22.73
CA ASP A 117 29.82 -27.81 -21.55
C ASP A 117 28.81 -27.70 -20.36
N PRO A 118 28.22 -28.81 -19.87
CA PRO A 118 27.11 -28.81 -18.90
C PRO A 118 27.38 -28.15 -17.55
N LYS A 119 28.66 -27.95 -17.16
CA LYS A 119 29.02 -27.27 -15.90
C LYS A 119 28.60 -25.80 -15.86
N LYS A 120 28.66 -25.07 -16.99
CA LYS A 120 28.33 -23.63 -17.02
C LYS A 120 26.83 -23.38 -16.86
N THR A 121 26.00 -24.25 -17.42
CA THR A 121 24.54 -24.15 -17.33
C THR A 121 24.02 -24.33 -15.90
N MET A 122 24.57 -25.30 -15.16
CA MET A 122 24.22 -25.52 -13.75
C MET A 122 24.54 -24.29 -12.90
N GLN A 123 25.69 -23.65 -13.15
CA GLN A 123 26.16 -22.49 -12.42
C GLN A 123 25.27 -21.25 -12.67
N THR A 124 24.82 -21.02 -13.92
CA THR A 124 23.88 -19.93 -14.24
C THR A 124 22.54 -20.10 -13.50
N LEU A 125 22.03 -21.33 -13.40
CA LEU A 125 20.75 -21.61 -12.73
C LEU A 125 20.85 -21.40 -11.21
N GLN A 126 21.97 -21.79 -10.62
CA GLN A 126 22.27 -21.56 -9.21
C GLN A 126 22.45 -20.06 -8.89
N ASN A 127 23.13 -19.33 -9.77
CA ASN A 127 23.31 -17.89 -9.64
C ASN A 127 21.97 -17.14 -9.75
N PHE A 128 21.08 -17.58 -10.65
CA PHE A 128 19.74 -17.00 -10.78
C PHE A 128 18.87 -17.24 -9.53
N GLN A 129 18.88 -18.46 -8.97
CA GLN A 129 18.18 -18.75 -7.72
C GLN A 129 18.72 -17.88 -6.57
N LYS A 130 20.04 -17.67 -6.51
CA LYS A 130 20.66 -16.77 -5.54
C LYS A 130 20.26 -15.31 -5.75
N GLU A 131 20.16 -14.82 -6.99
CA GLU A 131 19.75 -13.44 -7.25
C GLU A 131 18.26 -13.20 -6.98
N THR A 132 17.40 -14.17 -7.29
CA THR A 132 15.96 -14.09 -6.96
C THR A 132 15.76 -14.07 -5.44
N ALA A 133 16.48 -14.92 -4.69
CA ALA A 133 16.45 -14.89 -3.24
C ALA A 133 17.03 -13.58 -2.66
N LYS A 134 18.08 -13.03 -3.28
CA LYS A 134 18.61 -11.71 -2.90
C LYS A 134 17.59 -10.60 -3.12
N MET A 135 16.79 -10.63 -4.19
CA MET A 135 15.73 -9.64 -4.42
C MET A 135 14.68 -9.67 -3.29
N ASP A 136 14.20 -10.85 -2.92
CA ASP A 136 13.24 -11.00 -1.82
C ASP A 136 13.84 -10.51 -0.48
N MET A 137 15.09 -10.86 -0.21
CA MET A 137 15.82 -10.36 0.97
C MET A 137 15.99 -8.83 0.93
N THR A 138 16.31 -8.22 -0.22
CA THR A 138 16.46 -6.75 -0.29
C THR A 138 15.14 -6.02 -0.08
N GLU A 139 14.01 -6.61 -0.47
CA GLU A 139 12.70 -6.02 -0.22
C GLU A 139 12.32 -6.11 1.27
N GLU A 140 12.61 -7.23 1.92
CA GLU A 140 12.45 -7.37 3.37
C GLU A 140 13.39 -6.44 4.15
N MET A 141 14.64 -6.35 3.73
CA MET A 141 15.61 -5.43 4.34
C MET A 141 15.16 -3.98 4.16
N SER A 142 14.67 -3.58 2.97
CA SER A 142 14.09 -2.24 2.75
C SER A 142 12.88 -1.97 3.65
N LYS A 143 11.98 -2.94 3.83
CA LYS A 143 10.84 -2.85 4.76
C LYS A 143 11.31 -2.72 6.21
N ILE A 144 12.34 -3.49 6.61
CA ILE A 144 12.95 -3.42 7.95
C ILE A 144 13.60 -2.05 8.16
N TYR A 145 14.37 -1.53 7.21
CA TYR A 145 14.96 -0.20 7.29
C TYR A 145 13.89 0.88 7.40
N LEU A 146 12.87 0.86 6.55
CA LEU A 146 11.77 1.82 6.62
C LEU A 146 11.05 1.76 7.98
N PHE A 147 10.84 0.55 8.51
CA PHE A 147 10.26 0.35 9.83
C PHE A 147 11.16 0.88 10.95
N ILE A 148 12.48 0.64 10.88
CA ILE A 148 13.47 1.18 11.82
C ILE A 148 13.51 2.71 11.76
N TYR A 149 13.54 3.31 10.57
CA TYR A 149 13.49 4.77 10.39
C TYR A 149 12.20 5.37 10.93
N LEU A 150 11.06 4.73 10.68
CA LEU A 150 9.76 5.14 11.19
C LEU A 150 9.72 5.01 12.72
N LEU A 151 10.27 3.94 13.28
CA LEU A 151 10.34 3.70 14.72
C LEU A 151 11.28 4.70 15.40
N PHE A 152 12.42 5.04 14.79
CA PHE A 152 13.31 6.10 15.25
C PHE A 152 12.64 7.47 15.20
N PHE A 153 11.88 7.76 14.14
CA PHE A 153 11.09 8.98 14.01
C PHE A 153 10.00 9.08 15.09
N PHE A 154 9.24 8.01 15.34
CA PHE A 154 8.20 7.97 16.37
C PHE A 154 8.75 7.96 17.80
N VAL A 155 9.86 7.27 18.06
CA VAL A 155 10.55 7.29 19.37
C VAL A 155 11.12 8.69 19.63
N GLY A 156 11.73 9.33 18.63
CA GLY A 156 12.15 10.73 18.71
C GLY A 156 10.99 11.69 18.97
N LEU A 157 9.84 11.47 18.32
CA LEU A 157 8.62 12.25 18.55
C LEU A 157 8.02 12.05 19.95
N LYS A 158 8.14 10.84 20.51
CA LYS A 158 7.62 10.49 21.85
C LYS A 158 8.52 11.03 22.97
N ILE A 159 9.83 11.09 22.75
CA ILE A 159 10.79 11.75 23.64
C ILE A 159 10.60 13.27 23.61
N SER A 160 10.31 13.88 22.44
CA SER A 160 9.90 15.30 22.36
C SER A 160 8.64 15.57 23.19
N LYS A 161 7.55 14.82 22.94
CA LYS A 161 6.25 15.09 23.58
C LYS A 161 6.21 14.95 25.11
N SER A 162 7.15 14.21 25.71
CA SER A 162 7.14 13.99 27.16
C SER A 162 7.81 15.13 27.95
N GLY A 163 8.60 15.99 27.30
CA GLY A 163 9.10 17.25 27.87
C GLY A 163 8.24 18.49 27.54
N ASP A 164 7.27 18.35 26.62
CA ASP A 164 6.58 19.48 26.00
C ASP A 164 5.39 20.04 26.82
N VAL A 165 4.80 19.29 27.76
CA VAL A 165 3.55 19.72 28.41
C VAL A 165 3.75 20.85 29.43
N ILE A 166 4.92 20.90 30.09
CA ILE A 166 5.24 21.96 31.06
C ILE A 166 5.79 23.20 30.34
N LEU A 167 6.59 23.01 29.29
CA LEU A 167 7.13 24.10 28.46
C LEU A 167 6.06 24.76 27.57
N GLN A 168 5.09 24.02 27.03
CA GLN A 168 3.98 24.62 26.28
C GLN A 168 3.08 25.52 27.15
N ASN A 169 2.85 25.14 28.41
CA ASN A 169 2.04 25.94 29.33
C ASN A 169 2.77 27.22 29.80
N VAL A 170 4.11 27.20 29.94
CA VAL A 170 4.90 28.40 30.29
C VAL A 170 5.13 29.31 29.08
N LEU A 171 5.31 28.76 27.88
CA LEU A 171 5.56 29.55 26.65
C LEU A 171 4.28 30.18 26.07
N GLN A 172 3.09 29.62 26.32
CA GLN A 172 1.84 30.29 25.97
C GLN A 172 1.54 31.53 26.83
N SER A 173 2.14 31.66 28.01
CA SER A 173 2.00 32.85 28.87
C SER A 173 2.84 34.06 28.42
N PHE A 174 3.88 33.86 27.58
CA PHE A 174 4.79 34.94 27.16
C PHE A 174 4.60 35.43 25.71
N ARG A 175 3.70 34.84 24.93
CA ARG A 175 3.31 35.29 23.57
C ARG A 175 4.51 35.56 22.63
N ILE A 176 5.53 34.70 22.66
CA ILE A 176 6.68 34.73 21.75
C ILE A 176 6.51 33.66 20.66
N LYS A 177 6.74 34.06 19.40
CA LYS A 177 6.68 33.23 18.20
C LYS A 177 8.11 32.81 17.83
N THR A 178 8.52 31.57 18.10
CA THR A 178 9.85 31.04 17.72
C THR A 178 9.68 29.69 17.00
N PHE A 179 9.96 29.59 15.70
CA PHE A 179 11.27 29.34 15.09
C PHE A 179 12.00 28.12 15.68
N TYR A 180 11.52 26.91 15.39
CA TYR A 180 12.32 25.68 15.46
C TYR A 180 11.80 24.70 14.41
N ASN A 181 12.41 24.68 13.22
CA ASN A 181 12.14 23.61 12.24
C ASN A 181 13.22 23.40 11.15
N ILE A 182 14.37 24.08 11.19
CA ILE A 182 15.38 23.96 10.11
C ILE A 182 16.68 23.30 10.61
N ASP A 183 17.12 23.54 11.84
CA ASP A 183 18.42 23.07 12.31
C ASP A 183 18.50 21.55 12.53
N ILE A 184 17.40 20.90 12.96
CA ILE A 184 17.37 19.44 13.12
C ILE A 184 17.37 18.74 11.75
N ILE A 185 16.68 19.30 10.75
CA ILE A 185 16.69 18.75 9.39
C ILE A 185 18.08 18.88 8.78
N HIS A 186 18.76 20.02 8.98
CA HIS A 186 20.13 20.22 8.50
C HIS A 186 21.15 19.29 9.17
N ILE A 187 21.00 19.01 10.47
CA ILE A 187 21.86 18.06 11.21
C ILE A 187 21.65 16.63 10.70
N VAL A 188 20.41 16.22 10.48
CA VAL A 188 20.09 14.87 9.95
C VAL A 188 20.55 14.72 8.49
N LEU A 189 20.42 15.76 7.67
CA LEU A 189 20.90 15.74 6.28
C LEU A 189 22.44 15.71 6.21
N ARG A 190 23.13 16.44 7.10
CA ARG A 190 24.61 16.38 7.21
C ARG A 190 25.09 15.00 7.68
N PHE A 191 24.39 14.36 8.62
CA PHE A 191 24.74 13.03 9.09
C PHE A 191 24.54 11.96 8.01
N HIS A 192 23.46 12.10 7.21
CA HIS A 192 23.21 11.20 6.08
C HIS A 192 24.28 11.34 4.97
N ILE A 193 24.69 12.57 4.63
CA ILE A 193 25.76 12.81 3.65
C ILE A 193 27.09 12.26 4.15
N LEU A 194 27.41 12.42 5.45
CA LEU A 194 28.65 11.91 6.04
C LEU A 194 28.73 10.36 6.01
N VAL A 195 27.62 9.68 6.32
CA VAL A 195 27.55 8.21 6.33
C VAL A 195 27.60 7.63 4.90
N VAL A 196 27.01 8.32 3.92
CA VAL A 196 27.07 7.89 2.50
C VAL A 196 28.47 8.06 1.93
N ILE A 197 29.19 9.13 2.31
CA ILE A 197 30.57 9.37 1.85
C ILE A 197 31.56 8.41 2.52
N LEU A 198 31.39 8.11 3.81
CA LEU A 198 32.26 7.19 4.55
C LEU A 198 32.00 5.70 4.26
N GLY A 199 30.86 5.36 3.66
CA GLY A 199 30.52 3.99 3.26
C GLY A 199 30.93 3.60 1.84
N GLN A 200 31.65 4.46 1.12
CA GLN A 200 32.09 4.27 -0.27
C GLN A 200 33.62 4.18 -0.45
N THR A 201 34.39 4.11 0.64
CA THR A 201 35.84 3.81 0.65
C THR A 201 36.10 2.50 1.36
#